data_AF-A0A661Q7W7-F1
#
_entry.id   AF-A0A661Q7W7-F1
#
_cell.length_a   1.000
_cell.length_b   1.000
_cell.length_c   1.000
_cell.angle_alpha   90.00
_cell.angle_beta   90.00
_cell.angle_gamma   90.00
#
_symmetry.space_group_name_H-M   'P 1'
#
loop_
_entity.id
_entity.type
_entity.pdbx_description
1 polymer ?
#
loop_
_entity_poly.entity_id
_entity_poly.type
_entity_poly.pdbx_seq_one_letter_code
_entity_poly.pdbx_strand_id
1 'polypeptide(L)'
;MKQKLKEIVGKRVFLSLIGIIGLTLSMTACSSQRAEIIPPTCQEAIGDRYYNLTDYEVAQLLDQNLVQDCDACLESCWMPLMKRALDDNRAIPHRHILKAVKVFNQKQYDKYFHVALYRYFRDLSQGRGQYRAVDRELLRSYCSKLVQNSYTRQDEKLSQTMELCRRLDPGLYGKMFR
;
A
#
# COMPACT_ATOMS: atom_id res chain seq x y z
N MET A 1 -23.66 -5.83 108.41
CA MET A 1 -22.83 -7.05 108.27
C MET A 1 -22.90 -7.53 106.83
N LYS A 2 -21.73 -7.58 106.16
CA LYS A 2 -21.44 -8.11 104.81
C LYS A 2 -22.42 -7.74 103.68
N GLN A 3 -22.23 -6.53 103.14
CA GLN A 3 -22.45 -6.22 101.73
C GLN A 3 -21.09 -6.16 101.03
N LYS A 4 -21.03 -6.68 99.81
CA LYS A 4 -20.55 -6.01 98.58
C LYS A 4 -20.23 -7.09 97.53
N LEU A 5 -20.26 -6.84 96.23
CA LEU A 5 -20.96 -5.93 95.32
C LEU A 5 -20.30 -6.30 93.97
N LYS A 6 -21.07 -6.23 92.89
CA LYS A 6 -20.61 -6.40 91.51
C LYS A 6 -19.50 -5.43 91.08
N GLU A 7 -18.81 -5.88 90.02
CA GLU A 7 -18.19 -5.13 88.91
C GLU A 7 -16.89 -4.34 89.12
N ILE A 8 -15.83 -4.74 88.38
CA ILE A 8 -14.80 -3.89 87.72
C ILE A 8 -14.26 -4.72 86.51
N VAL A 9 -14.63 -4.43 85.26
CA VAL A 9 -13.95 -3.59 84.24
C VAL A 9 -12.47 -3.92 83.94
N GLY A 10 -12.21 -4.34 82.70
CA GLY A 10 -11.07 -3.83 81.92
C GLY A 10 -9.99 -4.82 81.44
N LYS A 11 -9.94 -5.07 80.12
CA LYS A 11 -8.80 -4.66 79.27
C LYS A 11 -9.08 -4.89 77.77
N ARG A 12 -8.87 -3.81 77.01
CA ARG A 12 -8.66 -3.70 75.55
C ARG A 12 -7.42 -4.56 75.15
N VAL A 13 -7.15 -4.98 73.92
CA VAL A 13 -6.78 -4.22 72.70
C VAL A 13 -6.52 -5.27 71.56
N PHE A 14 -6.53 -4.84 70.28
CA PHE A 14 -5.97 -5.46 69.04
C PHE A 14 -6.88 -6.55 68.40
N LEU A 15 -7.28 -6.55 67.12
CA LEU A 15 -6.92 -5.87 65.86
C LEU A 15 -8.20 -5.72 65.01
N SER A 16 -8.54 -4.55 64.47
CA SER A 16 -8.15 -4.08 63.13
C SER A 16 -8.33 -5.12 62.01
N LEU A 17 -9.45 -5.05 61.27
CA LEU A 17 -9.42 -5.02 59.80
C LEU A 17 -10.77 -4.55 59.24
N ILE A 18 -10.66 -3.49 58.45
CA ILE A 18 -11.69 -2.71 57.79
C ILE A 18 -11.87 -3.22 56.37
N GLY A 19 -13.13 -3.29 55.90
CA GLY A 19 -13.53 -3.09 54.51
C GLY A 19 -13.22 -4.24 53.54
N ILE A 20 -13.91 -4.46 52.42
CA ILE A 20 -14.75 -3.63 51.58
C ILE A 20 -15.71 -4.62 50.88
N ILE A 21 -17.02 -4.42 50.92
CA ILE A 21 -17.96 -5.17 50.07
C ILE A 21 -17.91 -4.51 48.68
N GLY A 22 -17.15 -5.12 47.78
CA GLY A 22 -17.03 -4.70 46.38
C GLY A 22 -18.24 -5.17 45.57
N LEU A 23 -19.05 -4.21 45.11
CA LEU A 23 -19.99 -4.37 44.00
C LEU A 23 -19.23 -4.78 42.73
N THR A 24 -19.36 -6.03 42.30
CA THR A 24 -18.86 -6.47 41.00
C THR A 24 -19.84 -6.06 39.91
N LEU A 25 -19.61 -4.88 39.32
CA LEU A 25 -20.10 -4.53 37.99
C LEU A 25 -19.46 -5.47 36.98
N SER A 26 -20.26 -6.36 36.40
CA SER A 26 -19.87 -7.21 35.27
C SER A 26 -19.60 -6.34 34.05
N MET A 27 -18.36 -5.85 33.93
CA MET A 27 -17.82 -5.34 32.68
C MET A 27 -17.74 -6.53 31.72
N THR A 28 -18.68 -6.64 30.79
CA THR A 28 -18.53 -7.45 29.59
C THR A 28 -17.36 -6.88 28.79
N ALA A 29 -16.15 -7.34 29.11
CA ALA A 29 -15.00 -7.15 28.27
C ALA A 29 -15.31 -7.82 26.93
N CYS A 30 -15.63 -7.00 25.94
CA CYS A 30 -15.65 -7.43 24.55
C CYS A 30 -14.20 -7.74 24.19
N SER A 31 -13.77 -8.98 24.49
CA SER A 31 -12.52 -9.55 24.03
C SER A 31 -12.64 -9.71 22.52
N SER A 32 -12.33 -8.64 21.79
CA SER A 32 -11.95 -8.76 20.39
C SER A 32 -10.64 -9.54 20.38
N GLN A 33 -10.73 -10.87 20.27
CA GLN A 33 -9.62 -11.68 19.78
C GLN A 33 -9.34 -11.15 18.38
N ARG A 34 -8.43 -10.18 18.31
CA ARG A 34 -7.83 -9.75 17.06
C ARG A 34 -7.06 -10.99 16.60
N ALA A 35 -7.68 -11.78 15.74
CA ALA A 35 -6.96 -12.82 15.00
C ALA A 35 -5.72 -12.12 14.45
N GLU A 36 -4.55 -12.62 14.79
CA GLU A 36 -3.30 -12.10 14.27
C GLU A 36 -3.37 -12.29 12.76
N ILE A 37 -3.58 -11.19 12.02
CA ILE A 37 -3.61 -11.20 10.57
C ILE A 37 -2.16 -11.43 10.15
N ILE A 38 -1.78 -12.70 10.00
CA ILE A 38 -0.49 -13.07 9.45
C ILE A 38 -0.47 -12.53 8.02
N PRO A 39 0.41 -11.57 7.69
CA PRO A 39 0.46 -11.01 6.36
C PRO A 39 0.82 -12.12 5.36
N PRO A 40 0.19 -12.14 4.17
CA PRO A 40 0.48 -13.16 3.17
C PRO A 40 1.97 -13.17 2.82
N THR A 41 2.53 -14.35 2.59
CA THR A 41 3.88 -14.48 2.06
C THR A 41 3.91 -14.11 0.59
N CYS A 42 5.09 -13.79 0.06
CA CYS A 42 5.19 -13.47 -1.36
C CYS A 42 4.82 -14.64 -2.28
N GLN A 43 5.15 -15.87 -1.87
CA GLN A 43 4.81 -17.06 -2.62
C GLN A 43 3.29 -17.26 -2.71
N GLU A 44 2.56 -16.99 -1.63
CA GLU A 44 1.10 -17.00 -1.64
C GLU A 44 0.54 -15.87 -2.52
N ALA A 45 1.12 -14.68 -2.41
CA ALA A 45 0.68 -13.50 -3.14
C ALA A 45 0.92 -13.58 -4.65
N ILE A 46 1.93 -14.34 -5.10
CA ILE A 46 2.19 -14.58 -6.53
C ILE A 46 1.50 -15.86 -7.01
N GLY A 47 1.11 -16.77 -6.10
CA GLY A 47 0.45 -18.03 -6.41
C GLY A 47 -1.08 -17.92 -6.41
N ASP A 48 -1.72 -18.93 -5.82
CA ASP A 48 -3.16 -19.15 -5.89
C ASP A 48 -3.98 -18.13 -5.09
N ARG A 49 -3.37 -17.50 -4.07
CA ARG A 49 -4.08 -16.56 -3.19
C ARG A 49 -4.18 -15.15 -3.75
N TYR A 50 -3.49 -14.83 -4.83
CA TYR A 50 -3.44 -13.48 -5.39
C TYR A 50 -4.82 -12.84 -5.59
N TYR A 51 -5.77 -13.57 -6.19
CA TYR A 51 -7.10 -13.01 -6.48
C TYR A 51 -7.96 -12.80 -5.23
N ASN A 52 -7.58 -13.39 -4.09
CA ASN A 52 -8.24 -13.21 -2.81
C ASN A 52 -7.66 -12.03 -2.02
N LEU A 53 -6.52 -11.47 -2.46
CA LEU A 53 -5.94 -10.30 -1.83
C LEU A 53 -6.73 -9.05 -2.21
N THR A 54 -6.85 -8.12 -1.27
CA THR A 54 -7.34 -6.76 -1.49
C THR A 54 -6.26 -5.87 -2.10
N ASP A 55 -6.65 -4.73 -2.69
CA ASP A 55 -5.69 -3.74 -3.20
C ASP A 55 -4.75 -3.21 -2.11
N TYR A 56 -5.27 -3.09 -0.88
CA TYR A 56 -4.50 -2.69 0.28
C TYR A 56 -3.42 -3.73 0.64
N GLU A 57 -3.76 -5.02 0.68
CA GLU A 57 -2.79 -6.08 0.97
C GLU A 57 -1.71 -6.19 -0.11
N VAL A 58 -2.09 -6.06 -1.38
CA VAL A 58 -1.11 -6.01 -2.49
C VAL A 58 -0.17 -4.81 -2.32
N ALA A 59 -0.68 -3.63 -1.98
CA ALA A 59 0.16 -2.46 -1.73
C ALA A 59 1.12 -2.67 -0.55
N GLN A 60 0.64 -3.25 0.56
CA GLN A 60 1.49 -3.55 1.72
C GLN A 60 2.63 -4.52 1.36
N LEU A 61 2.35 -5.56 0.58
CA LEU A 61 3.38 -6.49 0.11
C LEU A 61 4.42 -5.79 -0.78
N LEU A 62 3.98 -4.91 -1.68
CA LEU A 62 4.88 -4.11 -2.49
C LEU A 62 5.75 -3.18 -1.64
N ASP A 63 5.22 -2.61 -0.55
CA ASP A 63 6.00 -1.80 0.38
C ASP A 63 7.07 -2.63 1.12
N GLN A 64 6.66 -3.77 1.69
CA GLN A 64 7.57 -4.65 2.45
C GLN A 64 8.78 -5.08 1.62
N ASN A 65 8.56 -5.42 0.35
CA ASN A 65 9.61 -5.90 -0.54
C ASN A 65 10.46 -4.77 -1.16
N LEU A 66 10.05 -3.51 -1.03
CA LEU A 66 10.87 -2.35 -1.43
C LEU A 66 11.85 -1.89 -0.36
N VAL A 67 11.50 -2.09 0.91
CA VAL A 67 12.31 -1.63 2.05
C VAL A 67 13.55 -2.52 2.26
N GLN A 68 13.50 -3.78 1.79
CA GLN A 68 14.53 -4.78 2.10
C GLN A 68 15.88 -4.60 1.37
N ASP A 69 16.07 -3.54 0.58
CA ASP A 69 17.28 -3.26 -0.23
C ASP A 69 17.97 -4.53 -0.78
N CYS A 70 17.15 -5.36 -1.40
CA CYS A 70 17.48 -6.73 -1.73
C CYS A 70 17.09 -6.99 -3.19
N ASP A 71 18.08 -7.06 -4.08
CA ASP A 71 17.85 -7.31 -5.50
C ASP A 71 17.16 -8.67 -5.74
N ALA A 72 17.54 -9.69 -4.96
CA ALA A 72 16.89 -11.01 -5.03
C ALA A 72 15.41 -10.95 -4.63
N CYS A 73 15.03 -10.09 -3.68
CA CYS A 73 13.65 -9.88 -3.23
C CYS A 73 12.86 -9.07 -4.27
N LEU A 74 13.53 -8.12 -4.93
CA LEU A 74 12.95 -7.37 -6.04
C LEU A 74 12.53 -8.33 -7.17
N GLU A 75 13.41 -9.24 -7.57
CA GLU A 75 13.16 -10.15 -8.69
C GLU A 75 12.25 -11.32 -8.35
N SER A 76 12.42 -11.93 -7.17
CA SER A 76 11.62 -13.10 -6.75
C SER A 76 10.21 -12.73 -6.32
N CYS A 77 10.02 -11.50 -5.82
CA CYS A 77 8.76 -11.11 -5.22
C CYS A 77 8.13 -9.86 -5.85
N TRP A 78 8.82 -8.73 -5.71
CA TRP A 78 8.23 -7.43 -6.01
C TRP A 78 7.83 -7.31 -7.47
N MET A 79 8.73 -7.71 -8.39
CA MET A 79 8.50 -7.61 -9.82
C MET A 79 7.36 -8.52 -10.30
N PRO A 80 7.30 -9.83 -9.96
CA PRO A 80 6.16 -10.67 -10.31
C PRO A 80 4.83 -10.14 -9.77
N LEU A 81 4.79 -9.72 -8.50
CA LEU A 81 3.57 -9.16 -7.90
C LEU A 81 3.13 -7.88 -8.61
N MET A 82 4.08 -6.98 -8.88
CA MET A 82 3.81 -5.72 -9.59
C MET A 82 3.31 -5.97 -11.02
N LYS A 83 3.90 -6.94 -11.75
CA LYS A 83 3.45 -7.32 -13.10
C LYS A 83 1.98 -7.76 -13.09
N ARG A 84 1.63 -8.65 -12.15
CA ARG A 84 0.27 -9.18 -12.01
C ARG A 84 -0.73 -8.07 -11.67
N ALA A 85 -0.36 -7.20 -10.72
CA ALA A 85 -1.18 -6.06 -10.34
C ALA A 85 -1.39 -5.06 -11.50
N LEU A 86 -0.39 -4.89 -12.37
CA LEU A 86 -0.50 -4.09 -13.60
C LEU A 86 -1.40 -4.76 -14.66
N ASP A 87 -1.29 -6.07 -14.86
CA ASP A 87 -2.10 -6.83 -15.81
C ASP A 87 -3.59 -6.81 -15.39
N ASP A 88 -3.89 -7.00 -14.10
CA ASP A 88 -5.27 -7.05 -13.57
C ASP A 88 -5.90 -5.69 -13.27
N ASN A 89 -5.19 -4.61 -13.59
CA ASN A 89 -5.67 -3.25 -13.33
C ASN A 89 -6.09 -2.93 -11.90
N ARG A 90 -5.35 -3.50 -10.94
CA ARG A 90 -5.48 -3.22 -9.50
C ARG A 90 -5.21 -1.74 -9.18
N ALA A 91 -5.82 -1.23 -8.12
CA ALA A 91 -5.63 0.15 -7.66
C ALA A 91 -4.33 0.29 -6.85
N ILE A 92 -3.21 0.33 -7.56
CA ILE A 92 -1.87 0.42 -6.96
C ILE A 92 -1.55 1.90 -6.63
N PRO A 93 -1.00 2.22 -5.44
CA PRO A 93 -0.57 3.57 -5.12
C PRO A 93 0.46 4.13 -6.13
N HIS A 94 0.31 5.41 -6.48
CA HIS A 94 1.11 6.08 -7.52
C HIS A 94 2.64 5.95 -7.31
N ARG A 95 3.10 5.92 -6.05
CA ARG A 95 4.52 5.71 -5.71
C ARG A 95 5.09 4.40 -6.28
N HIS A 96 4.31 3.32 -6.28
CA HIS A 96 4.74 2.03 -6.82
C HIS A 96 4.69 2.02 -8.34
N ILE A 97 3.75 2.74 -8.95
CA ILE A 97 3.73 2.93 -10.41
C ILE A 97 5.01 3.64 -10.86
N LEU A 98 5.40 4.74 -10.19
CA LEU A 98 6.64 5.45 -10.50
C LEU A 98 7.88 4.55 -10.31
N LYS A 99 7.91 3.76 -9.23
CA LYS A 99 8.99 2.77 -9.02
C LYS A 99 9.01 1.72 -10.13
N ALA A 100 7.86 1.24 -10.58
CA ALA A 100 7.74 0.27 -11.66
C ALA A 100 8.26 0.82 -12.99
N VAL A 101 7.97 2.09 -13.31
CA VAL A 101 8.56 2.78 -14.47
C VAL A 101 10.09 2.71 -14.42
N LYS A 102 10.69 3.04 -13.27
CA LYS A 102 12.15 2.99 -13.10
C LYS A 102 12.70 1.57 -13.22
N VAL A 103 12.15 0.64 -12.45
CA VAL A 103 12.65 -0.76 -12.37
C VAL A 103 12.52 -1.47 -13.71
N PHE A 104 11.36 -1.38 -14.38
CA PHE A 104 11.17 -2.06 -15.65
C PHE A 104 11.96 -1.42 -16.79
N ASN A 105 12.23 -0.12 -16.75
CA ASN A 105 13.18 0.50 -17.69
C ASN A 105 14.61 -0.04 -17.47
N GLN A 106 15.07 -0.06 -16.22
CA GLN A 106 16.43 -0.52 -15.87
C GLN A 106 16.67 -1.99 -16.25
N LYS A 107 15.66 -2.85 -16.04
CA LYS A 107 15.71 -4.28 -16.35
C LYS A 107 15.31 -4.60 -17.80
N GLN A 108 15.06 -3.57 -18.63
CA GLN A 108 14.68 -3.72 -20.04
C GLN A 108 13.42 -4.58 -20.26
N TYR A 109 12.44 -4.48 -19.35
CA TYR A 109 11.15 -5.17 -19.45
C TYR A 109 10.15 -4.29 -20.19
N ASP A 110 10.33 -4.15 -21.50
CA ASP A 110 9.60 -3.20 -22.34
C ASP A 110 8.08 -3.27 -22.16
N LYS A 111 7.46 -4.47 -22.22
CA LYS A 111 6.00 -4.63 -22.02
C LYS A 111 5.52 -3.92 -20.75
N TYR A 112 6.12 -4.25 -19.61
CA TYR A 112 5.68 -3.72 -18.32
C TYR A 112 6.16 -2.30 -18.04
N PHE A 113 7.27 -1.88 -18.65
CA PHE A 113 7.66 -0.47 -18.69
C PHE A 113 6.58 0.38 -19.35
N HIS A 114 6.10 -0.03 -20.53
CA HIS A 114 5.03 0.68 -21.24
C HIS A 114 3.74 0.73 -20.42
N VAL A 115 3.30 -0.38 -19.84
CA VAL A 115 2.08 -0.43 -19.02
C VAL A 115 2.20 0.46 -17.78
N ALA A 116 3.32 0.40 -17.07
CA ALA A 116 3.56 1.25 -15.91
C ALA A 116 3.59 2.74 -16.29
N LEU A 117 4.25 3.08 -17.38
CA LEU A 117 4.39 4.47 -17.83
C LEU A 117 3.06 5.03 -18.35
N TYR A 118 2.28 4.23 -19.06
CA TYR A 118 0.92 4.59 -19.47
C TYR A 118 0.04 4.87 -18.25
N ARG A 119 0.03 3.98 -17.24
CA ARG A 119 -0.72 4.21 -15.99
C ARG A 119 -0.26 5.46 -15.26
N TYR A 120 1.05 5.68 -15.18
CA TYR A 120 1.64 6.86 -14.55
C TYR A 120 1.06 8.15 -15.14
N PHE A 121 1.11 8.29 -16.46
CA PHE A 121 0.59 9.47 -17.15
C PHE A 121 -0.94 9.53 -17.15
N ARG A 122 -1.63 8.40 -17.23
CA ARG A 122 -3.09 8.34 -17.08
C ARG A 122 -3.53 8.92 -15.75
N ASP A 123 -2.89 8.53 -14.65
CA ASP A 123 -3.20 9.04 -13.31
C ASP A 123 -3.00 10.57 -13.23
N LEU A 124 -1.90 11.09 -13.79
CA LEU A 124 -1.67 12.53 -13.89
C LEU A 124 -2.74 13.23 -14.72
N SER A 125 -3.17 12.62 -15.84
CA SER A 125 -4.21 13.19 -16.71
C SER A 125 -5.58 13.24 -16.05
N GLN A 126 -5.80 12.41 -15.02
CA GLN A 126 -7.01 12.35 -14.22
C GLN A 126 -6.93 13.24 -12.96
N GLY A 127 -5.87 14.03 -12.80
CA GLY A 127 -5.68 14.93 -11.66
C GLY A 127 -5.21 14.23 -10.37
N ARG A 128 -4.73 12.97 -10.44
CA ARG A 128 -4.19 12.24 -9.27
C ARG A 128 -2.75 12.65 -8.92
N GLY A 129 -2.30 13.79 -9.42
CA GLY A 129 -0.99 14.38 -9.20
C GLY A 129 -0.80 15.63 -10.05
N GLN A 130 0.26 16.38 -9.77
CA GLN A 130 0.63 17.54 -10.59
C GLN A 130 1.55 17.10 -11.72
N TYR A 131 1.24 17.53 -12.94
CA TYR A 131 2.11 17.36 -14.10
C TYR A 131 3.22 18.41 -14.09
N ARG A 132 4.47 17.98 -13.88
CA ARG A 132 5.64 18.85 -13.68
C ARG A 132 6.56 18.83 -14.90
N ALA A 133 7.56 19.72 -14.90
CA ALA A 133 8.56 19.80 -15.95
C ALA A 133 9.34 18.48 -16.17
N VAL A 134 9.64 17.74 -15.10
CA VAL A 134 10.29 16.42 -15.20
C VAL A 134 9.39 15.38 -15.87
N ASP A 135 8.08 15.44 -15.60
CA ASP A 135 7.09 14.52 -16.18
C ASP A 135 6.90 14.84 -17.67
N ARG A 136 6.97 16.13 -18.04
CA ARG A 136 7.01 16.59 -19.43
C ARG A 136 8.20 16.06 -20.19
N GLU A 137 9.38 16.10 -19.59
CA GLU A 137 10.59 15.62 -20.24
C GLU A 137 10.58 14.09 -20.44
N LEU A 138 10.06 13.37 -19.44
CA LEU A 138 9.82 11.92 -19.54
C LEU A 138 8.81 11.61 -20.66
N LEU A 139 7.69 12.34 -20.72
CA LEU A 139 6.67 12.16 -21.76
C LEU A 139 7.24 12.43 -23.14
N ARG A 140 8.00 13.53 -23.31
CA ARG A 140 8.68 13.88 -24.57
C ARG A 140 9.61 12.77 -25.04
N SER A 141 10.48 12.29 -24.16
CA SER A 141 11.42 11.21 -24.46
C SER A 141 10.70 9.93 -24.86
N TYR A 142 9.63 9.59 -24.16
CA TYR A 142 8.83 8.41 -24.45
C TYR A 142 8.08 8.52 -25.78
N CYS A 143 7.44 9.66 -26.06
CA CYS A 143 6.82 9.95 -27.35
C CYS A 143 7.84 9.82 -28.50
N SER A 144 9.05 10.37 -28.33
CA SER A 144 10.12 10.25 -29.33
C SER A 144 10.50 8.80 -29.59
N LYS A 145 10.67 7.99 -28.53
CA LYS A 145 10.98 6.56 -28.65
C LYS A 145 9.89 5.81 -29.41
N LEU A 146 8.62 6.06 -29.10
CA LEU A 146 7.50 5.40 -29.79
C LEU A 146 7.43 5.81 -31.26
N VAL A 147 7.56 7.10 -31.58
CA VAL A 147 7.56 7.57 -32.97
C VAL A 147 8.66 6.90 -33.80
N GLN A 148 9.86 6.73 -33.23
CA GLN A 148 10.98 6.07 -33.90
C GLN A 148 10.76 4.57 -34.11
N ASN A 149 10.05 3.91 -33.18
CA ASN A 149 9.90 2.46 -33.18
C ASN A 149 8.60 1.97 -33.85
N SER A 150 7.61 2.85 -34.03
CA SER A 150 6.32 2.48 -34.63
C SER A 150 6.38 2.53 -36.15
N TYR A 151 6.09 1.40 -36.79
CA TYR A 151 6.03 1.29 -38.25
C TYR A 151 4.83 2.04 -38.86
N THR A 152 3.74 2.17 -38.10
CA THR A 152 2.52 2.88 -38.52
C THR A 152 1.95 3.70 -37.38
N ARG A 153 1.15 4.73 -37.73
CA ARG A 153 0.39 5.53 -36.74
C ARG A 153 -0.70 4.72 -36.00
N GLN A 154 -0.97 3.50 -36.43
CA GLN A 154 -1.99 2.61 -35.87
C GLN A 154 -1.42 1.69 -34.79
N ASP A 155 -0.11 1.77 -34.50
CA ASP A 155 0.47 1.09 -33.35
C ASP A 155 -0.29 1.48 -32.07
N GLU A 156 -0.79 0.47 -31.35
CA GLU A 156 -1.67 0.68 -30.20
C GLU A 156 -0.99 1.52 -29.12
N LYS A 157 0.30 1.29 -28.85
CA LYS A 157 1.06 2.03 -27.83
C LYS A 157 1.25 3.47 -28.26
N LEU A 158 1.53 3.71 -29.54
CA LEU A 158 1.64 5.06 -30.09
C LEU A 158 0.30 5.80 -29.98
N SER A 159 -0.79 5.20 -30.42
CA SER A 159 -2.14 5.78 -30.36
C SER A 159 -2.57 6.13 -28.93
N GLN A 160 -2.38 5.20 -27.99
CA GLN A 160 -2.64 5.43 -26.56
C GLN A 160 -1.80 6.56 -25.98
N THR A 161 -0.52 6.64 -26.37
CA THR A 161 0.39 7.68 -25.88
C THR A 161 0.10 9.04 -26.50
N MET A 162 -0.29 9.09 -27.78
CA MET A 162 -0.75 10.31 -28.45
C MET A 162 -1.94 10.91 -27.71
N GLU A 163 -2.91 10.09 -27.32
CA GLU A 163 -4.09 10.56 -26.58
C GLU A 163 -3.73 11.09 -25.19
N LEU A 164 -2.84 10.41 -24.46
CA LEU A 164 -2.34 10.91 -23.18
C LEU A 164 -1.60 12.24 -23.35
N CYS A 165 -0.72 12.34 -24.35
CA CYS A 165 0.03 13.55 -24.63
C CYS A 165 -0.89 14.72 -25.01
N ARG A 166 -1.93 14.46 -25.81
CA ARG A 166 -2.94 15.46 -26.17
C ARG A 166 -3.68 16.03 -24.95
N ARG A 167 -3.95 15.20 -23.94
CA ARG A 167 -4.65 15.61 -22.71
C ARG A 167 -3.72 16.33 -21.72
N LEU A 168 -2.51 15.80 -21.51
CA LEU A 168 -1.56 16.32 -20.54
C LEU A 168 -0.83 17.58 -21.01
N ASP A 169 -0.45 17.61 -22.28
CA ASP A 169 0.39 18.67 -22.85
C ASP A 169 0.05 18.89 -24.33
N PRO A 170 -1.03 19.65 -24.62
CA PRO A 170 -1.44 19.95 -25.99
C PRO A 170 -0.32 20.60 -26.82
N GLY A 171 0.57 21.37 -26.18
CA GLY A 171 1.71 22.02 -26.84
C GLY A 171 2.78 21.02 -27.26
N LEU A 172 3.12 20.04 -26.42
CA LEU A 172 4.02 18.94 -26.78
C LEU A 172 3.39 18.05 -27.85
N TYR A 173 2.09 17.75 -27.75
CA TYR A 173 1.37 16.97 -28.75
C TYR A 173 1.49 17.60 -30.14
N GLY A 174 1.26 18.91 -30.25
CA GLY A 174 1.38 19.64 -31.51
C GLY A 174 2.79 19.62 -32.10
N LYS A 175 3.84 19.53 -31.29
CA LYS A 175 5.23 19.45 -31.78
C LYS A 175 5.66 18.06 -32.21
N MET A 176 5.07 17.01 -31.61
CA MET A 176 5.51 15.63 -31.80
C MET A 176 4.69 14.88 -32.85
N PHE A 177 3.41 15.24 -33.04
CA PHE A 177 2.46 14.40 -33.78
C PHE A 177 1.65 15.12 -34.88
N ARG A 178 1.78 16.44 -35.00
CA ARG A 178 1.20 17.23 -36.10
C ARG A 178 2.30 17.69 -37.03
#